data_AF-A0A527GAU2-F1
#
_entry.id   AF-A0A527GAU2-F1
#
_cell.length_a   1.000
_cell.length_b   1.000
_cell.length_c   1.000
_cell.angle_alpha   90.00
_cell.angle_beta   90.00
_cell.angle_gamma   90.00
#
_symmetry.space_group_name_H-M   'P 1'
#
loop_
_entity.id
_entity.type
_entity.pdbx_description
1 polymer ?
#
loop_
_entity_poly.entity_id
_entity_poly.type
_entity_poly.pdbx_seq_one_letter_code
_entity_poly.pdbx_strand_id
1 'polypeptide(L)'
;VYVMLTNNSKRKADQVDAANPRAENAFGHIIEIAEDGGDFTAAKGKWEVLLKCGDPSVADVGATFSTATTANGWFGMPDNCAVDSSGRLWVATDGQGPKATGRTDGLWAVDTEGAARATSKLFFRVPIGAEMCGPLFAPDDQTAFVAVQHPGDGGEDWEAFGRPSYYEDLSTRWPDFKPDMPVRPS
;
A
#
# COMPACT_ATOMS: atom_id res chain seq x y z
N VAL A 1 -13.70 -10.42 -3.87
CA VAL A 1 -12.73 -9.66 -4.70
C VAL A 1 -12.29 -8.40 -3.96
N TYR A 2 -11.03 -7.98 -4.09
CA TYR A 2 -10.52 -6.71 -3.54
C TYR A 2 -10.05 -5.79 -4.66
N VAL A 3 -10.33 -4.50 -4.54
CA VAL A 3 -9.95 -3.47 -5.51
C VAL A 3 -9.20 -2.36 -4.79
N MET A 4 -7.95 -2.14 -5.18
CA MET A 4 -7.12 -1.06 -4.68
C MET A 4 -7.42 0.22 -5.46
N LEU A 5 -7.76 1.29 -4.75
CA LEU A 5 -7.97 2.62 -5.33
C LEU A 5 -6.91 3.55 -4.75
N THR A 6 -5.72 3.53 -5.37
CA THR A 6 -4.46 4.11 -4.85
C THR A 6 -4.60 5.55 -4.38
N ASN A 7 -5.11 6.46 -5.21
CA ASN A 7 -5.42 7.84 -4.83
C ASN A 7 -6.21 8.53 -5.95
N ASN A 8 -6.73 9.72 -5.66
CA ASN A 8 -7.19 10.69 -6.65
C ASN A 8 -7.22 12.08 -6.03
N SER A 9 -6.08 12.77 -6.01
CA SER A 9 -5.95 14.15 -5.52
C SER A 9 -6.70 15.18 -6.37
N LYS A 10 -7.15 14.80 -7.58
CA LYS A 10 -7.92 15.67 -8.48
C LYS A 10 -9.44 15.51 -8.33
N ARG A 11 -9.90 14.60 -7.46
CA ARG A 11 -11.34 14.38 -7.25
C ARG A 11 -11.96 15.62 -6.61
N LYS A 12 -12.95 16.19 -7.28
CA LYS A 12 -13.69 17.35 -6.77
C LYS A 12 -14.78 16.92 -5.79
N ALA A 13 -15.24 17.85 -4.96
CA ALA A 13 -16.27 17.61 -3.96
C ALA A 13 -17.60 17.12 -4.56
N ASP A 14 -17.96 17.58 -5.76
CA ASP A 14 -19.16 17.16 -6.50
C ASP A 14 -19.01 15.79 -7.20
N GLN A 15 -17.82 15.19 -7.17
CA GLN A 15 -17.51 13.87 -7.73
C GLN A 15 -17.35 12.79 -6.65
N VAL A 16 -17.68 13.12 -5.40
CA VAL A 16 -17.70 12.17 -4.29
C VAL A 16 -18.96 11.33 -4.36
N ASP A 17 -18.79 10.02 -4.21
CA ASP A 17 -19.87 9.05 -4.15
C ASP A 17 -19.55 7.95 -3.13
N ALA A 18 -20.43 6.96 -3.01
CA ALA A 18 -20.26 5.88 -2.04
C ALA A 18 -18.98 5.05 -2.31
N ALA A 19 -18.62 4.83 -3.58
CA ALA A 19 -17.44 4.06 -3.96
C ALA A 19 -16.18 4.93 -3.92
N ASN A 20 -16.31 6.25 -3.86
CA ASN A 20 -15.21 7.19 -3.86
C ASN A 20 -15.46 8.32 -2.84
N PRO A 21 -15.36 8.03 -1.53
CA PRO A 21 -15.98 8.85 -0.48
C PRO A 21 -15.20 10.11 -0.09
N ARG A 22 -14.07 10.43 -0.75
CA ARG A 22 -13.19 11.55 -0.38
C ARG A 22 -12.82 12.39 -1.61
N ALA A 23 -13.10 13.69 -1.55
CA ALA A 23 -12.48 14.67 -2.46
C ALA A 23 -10.99 14.76 -2.16
N GLU A 24 -10.19 15.15 -3.17
CA GLU A 24 -8.73 15.35 -3.05
C GLU A 24 -8.04 14.17 -2.34
N ASN A 25 -8.50 12.94 -2.62
CA ASN A 25 -8.12 11.74 -1.88
C ASN A 25 -6.64 11.39 -2.13
N ALA A 26 -5.75 11.88 -1.28
CA ALA A 26 -4.32 11.61 -1.38
C ALA A 26 -3.93 10.19 -0.95
N PHE A 27 -4.74 9.52 -0.13
CA PHE A 27 -4.33 8.29 0.57
C PHE A 27 -4.96 7.00 0.04
N GLY A 28 -6.01 7.09 -0.78
CA GLY A 28 -6.64 5.90 -1.36
C GLY A 28 -7.49 5.08 -0.41
N HIS A 29 -8.02 3.98 -0.91
CA HIS A 29 -8.90 3.09 -0.16
C HIS A 29 -9.03 1.74 -0.86
N ILE A 30 -9.59 0.77 -0.14
CA ILE A 30 -9.79 -0.59 -0.60
C ILE A 30 -11.29 -0.88 -0.61
N ILE A 31 -11.80 -1.29 -1.76
CA ILE A 31 -13.16 -1.85 -1.88
C ILE A 31 -13.06 -3.36 -1.84
N GLU A 32 -13.96 -3.99 -1.08
CA GLU A 32 -14.22 -5.41 -1.21
C GLU A 32 -15.58 -5.64 -1.87
N ILE A 33 -15.64 -6.67 -2.71
CA ILE A 33 -16.82 -7.08 -3.45
C ILE A 33 -17.07 -8.54 -3.12
N ALA A 34 -18.31 -8.87 -2.80
CA ALA A 34 -18.82 -10.22 -2.60
C ALA A 34 -19.92 -10.48 -3.62
N GLU A 35 -19.66 -11.41 -4.53
CA GLU A 35 -20.58 -11.85 -5.58
C GLU A 35 -21.80 -12.53 -4.97
N ASP A 36 -22.98 -12.34 -5.59
CA ASP A 36 -24.23 -12.91 -5.08
C ASP A 36 -24.11 -14.44 -4.99
N GLY A 37 -24.32 -14.98 -3.78
CA GLY A 37 -24.20 -16.42 -3.51
C GLY A 37 -22.79 -17.00 -3.60
N GLY A 38 -21.74 -16.17 -3.70
CA GLY A 38 -20.37 -16.62 -3.91
C GLY A 38 -20.12 -17.18 -5.32
N ASP A 39 -20.99 -16.87 -6.28
CA ASP A 39 -20.87 -17.29 -7.67
C ASP A 39 -20.11 -16.22 -8.48
N PHE A 40 -18.87 -16.52 -8.87
CA PHE A 40 -18.04 -15.61 -9.67
C PHE A 40 -18.56 -15.37 -11.10
N THR A 41 -19.60 -16.08 -11.53
CA THR A 41 -20.31 -15.81 -12.79
C THR A 41 -21.49 -14.85 -12.61
N ALA A 42 -21.86 -14.51 -11.36
CA ALA A 42 -22.96 -13.62 -11.06
C ALA A 42 -22.70 -12.21 -11.59
N ALA A 43 -23.72 -11.60 -12.20
CA ALA A 43 -23.67 -10.22 -12.69
C ALA A 43 -23.97 -9.17 -11.61
N LYS A 44 -24.22 -9.61 -10.37
CA LYS A 44 -24.58 -8.77 -9.22
C LYS A 44 -23.86 -9.27 -7.98
N GLY A 45 -23.70 -8.38 -7.02
CA GLY A 45 -23.08 -8.64 -5.74
C GLY A 45 -23.27 -7.45 -4.81
N LYS A 46 -22.67 -7.58 -3.63
CA LYS A 46 -22.54 -6.50 -2.66
C LYS A 46 -21.10 -6.04 -2.62
N TRP A 47 -20.90 -4.81 -2.20
CA TRP A 47 -19.57 -4.27 -1.98
C TRP A 47 -19.58 -3.31 -0.81
N GLU A 48 -18.43 -3.12 -0.20
CA GLU A 48 -18.20 -2.09 0.79
C GLU A 48 -16.76 -1.57 0.72
N VAL A 49 -16.53 -0.38 1.30
CA VAL A 49 -15.17 0.11 1.52
C VAL A 49 -14.62 -0.60 2.74
N LEU A 50 -13.78 -1.63 2.52
CA LEU A 50 -13.07 -2.34 3.59
C LEU A 50 -12.22 -1.36 4.42
N LEU A 51 -11.48 -0.48 3.74
CA LEU A 51 -10.49 0.36 4.40
C LEU A 51 -10.28 1.68 3.67
N LYS A 52 -10.56 2.81 4.34
CA LYS A 52 -10.08 4.14 3.96
C LYS A 52 -8.68 4.32 4.55
N CYS A 53 -7.70 4.52 3.67
CA CYS A 53 -6.29 4.60 4.03
C CYS A 53 -5.88 6.03 4.45
N GLY A 54 -4.71 6.17 5.05
CA GLY A 54 -4.18 7.42 5.60
C GLY A 54 -4.02 7.41 7.12
N ASP A 55 -3.55 8.53 7.69
CA ASP A 55 -3.24 8.63 9.12
C ASP A 55 -4.52 8.64 9.99
N PRO A 56 -4.76 7.62 10.83
CA PRO A 56 -5.93 7.57 11.69
C PRO A 56 -5.89 8.57 12.85
N SER A 57 -4.74 9.19 13.13
CA SER A 57 -4.62 10.24 14.16
C SER A 57 -5.14 11.60 13.69
N VAL A 58 -5.30 11.79 12.37
CA VAL A 58 -5.80 13.02 11.77
C VAL A 58 -7.28 12.84 11.40
N ALA A 59 -8.17 13.39 12.21
CA ALA A 59 -9.63 13.19 12.07
C ALA A 59 -10.14 13.51 10.66
N ASP A 60 -9.66 14.58 10.03
CA ASP A 60 -10.08 15.01 8.69
C ASP A 60 -9.69 14.04 7.57
N VAL A 61 -8.66 13.20 7.79
CA VAL A 61 -8.30 12.13 6.83
C VAL A 61 -9.40 11.07 6.81
N GLY A 62 -10.07 10.83 7.94
CA GLY A 62 -11.18 9.89 8.05
C GLY A 62 -10.80 8.44 7.72
N ALA A 63 -9.56 8.05 8.03
CA ALA A 63 -9.09 6.67 7.86
C ALA A 63 -9.88 5.69 8.75
N THR A 64 -10.04 4.44 8.32
CA THR A 64 -10.88 3.44 9.00
C THR A 64 -10.13 2.18 9.39
N PHE A 65 -8.84 2.31 9.70
CA PHE A 65 -8.11 1.23 10.35
C PHE A 65 -8.76 0.88 11.69
N SER A 66 -8.76 -0.39 12.06
CA SER A 66 -9.13 -0.82 13.41
C SER A 66 -8.22 -0.14 14.44
N THR A 67 -8.75 0.16 15.62
CA THR A 67 -8.01 0.76 16.73
C THR A 67 -6.87 -0.13 17.25
N ALA A 68 -6.86 -1.42 16.90
CA ALA A 68 -5.75 -2.32 17.17
C ALA A 68 -4.54 -2.11 16.23
N THR A 69 -4.70 -1.32 15.15
CA THR A 69 -3.62 -0.95 14.24
C THR A 69 -2.65 -0.01 14.93
N THR A 70 -1.36 -0.37 14.95
CA THR A 70 -0.32 0.45 15.58
C THR A 70 0.06 1.66 14.72
N ALA A 71 0.83 2.59 15.27
CA ALA A 71 1.31 3.78 14.55
C ALA A 71 2.07 3.47 13.23
N ASN A 72 2.72 2.31 13.13
CA ASN A 72 3.39 1.87 11.90
C ASN A 72 2.50 0.98 11.02
N GLY A 73 1.36 0.52 11.54
CA GLY A 73 0.47 -0.42 10.85
C GLY A 73 -0.45 0.23 9.83
N TRP A 74 -0.70 1.54 9.91
CA TRP A 74 -1.48 2.23 8.88
C TRP A 74 -0.61 2.53 7.65
N PHE A 75 -1.26 2.74 6.51
CA PHE A 75 -0.61 3.07 5.24
C PHE A 75 -1.51 3.96 4.38
N GLY A 76 -0.93 4.53 3.33
CA GLY A 76 -1.62 5.19 2.23
C GLY A 76 -1.27 4.52 0.89
N MET A 77 -1.98 4.93 -0.16
CA MET A 77 -1.72 4.59 -1.56
C MET A 77 -1.58 3.09 -1.82
N PRO A 78 -2.61 2.29 -1.48
CA PRO A 78 -2.62 0.87 -1.83
C PRO A 78 -2.62 0.71 -3.35
N ASP A 79 -1.74 -0.14 -3.86
CA ASP A 79 -1.62 -0.38 -5.30
C ASP A 79 -1.98 -1.83 -5.67
N ASN A 80 -1.18 -2.78 -5.20
CA ASN A 80 -1.34 -4.19 -5.54
C ASN A 80 -1.45 -5.06 -4.27
N CYS A 81 -1.95 -6.29 -4.43
CA CYS A 81 -2.24 -7.14 -3.29
C CYS A 81 -2.18 -8.64 -3.59
N ALA A 82 -2.09 -9.42 -2.52
CA ALA A 82 -2.27 -10.87 -2.52
C ALA A 82 -3.12 -11.30 -1.32
N VAL A 83 -3.72 -12.48 -1.39
CA VAL A 83 -4.44 -13.09 -0.26
C VAL A 83 -3.70 -14.37 0.12
N ASP A 84 -3.38 -14.53 1.40
CA ASP A 84 -2.72 -15.74 1.90
C ASP A 84 -3.73 -16.86 2.22
N SER A 85 -3.23 -18.06 2.57
CA SER A 85 -4.10 -19.21 2.86
C SER A 85 -4.97 -19.03 4.12
N SER A 86 -4.64 -18.05 4.97
CA SER A 86 -5.42 -17.67 6.16
C SER A 86 -6.46 -16.59 5.86
N GLY A 87 -6.58 -16.12 4.61
CA GLY A 87 -7.54 -15.09 4.20
C GLY A 87 -7.09 -13.65 4.52
N ARG A 88 -5.85 -13.42 4.94
CA ARG A 88 -5.33 -12.05 5.15
C ARG A 88 -5.02 -11.41 3.82
N LEU A 89 -5.34 -10.13 3.72
CA LEU A 89 -5.02 -9.31 2.56
C LEU A 89 -3.65 -8.66 2.75
N TRP A 90 -2.70 -9.01 1.90
CA TRP A 90 -1.37 -8.42 1.84
C TRP A 90 -1.37 -7.28 0.84
N VAL A 91 -1.17 -6.06 1.32
CA VAL A 91 -1.28 -4.82 0.54
C VAL A 91 0.11 -4.23 0.35
N ALA A 92 0.49 -4.05 -0.90
CA ALA A 92 1.67 -3.32 -1.32
C ALA A 92 1.29 -1.87 -1.65
N THR A 93 2.19 -0.93 -1.38
CA THR A 93 1.95 0.50 -1.58
C THR A 93 2.91 1.09 -2.61
N ASP A 94 2.40 2.10 -3.32
CA ASP A 94 3.16 2.99 -4.21
C ASP A 94 2.76 4.44 -3.92
N GLY A 95 3.72 5.23 -3.40
CA GLY A 95 3.59 6.66 -3.22
C GLY A 95 3.83 7.12 -1.78
N GLN A 96 4.12 6.21 -0.85
CA GLN A 96 4.42 6.61 0.51
C GLN A 96 5.75 7.38 0.58
N GLY A 97 5.67 8.60 1.10
CA GLY A 97 6.82 9.48 1.24
C GLY A 97 6.82 10.25 2.56
N PRO A 98 7.89 11.03 2.81
CA PRO A 98 8.12 11.68 4.09
C PRO A 98 7.03 12.73 4.38
N LYS A 99 6.57 13.47 3.36
CA LYS A 99 5.50 14.46 3.49
C LYS A 99 4.12 13.84 3.70
N ALA A 100 3.80 12.78 2.97
CA ALA A 100 2.46 12.20 2.99
C ALA A 100 2.24 11.32 4.22
N THR A 101 3.24 10.50 4.57
CA THR A 101 3.07 9.39 5.53
C THR A 101 4.22 9.27 6.53
N GLY A 102 5.35 9.92 6.28
CA GLY A 102 6.56 9.79 7.09
C GLY A 102 7.24 8.42 6.96
N ARG A 103 6.92 7.62 5.94
CA ARG A 103 7.52 6.29 5.68
C ARG A 103 7.71 6.03 4.19
N THR A 104 8.56 5.07 3.86
CA THR A 104 8.68 4.51 2.52
C THR A 104 7.57 3.50 2.27
N ASP A 105 7.41 3.14 0.99
CA ASP A 105 6.53 2.06 0.57
C ASP A 105 6.94 0.70 1.15
N GLY A 106 6.06 -0.29 0.98
CA GLY A 106 6.25 -1.57 1.63
C GLY A 106 5.09 -2.53 1.48
N LEU A 107 5.05 -3.52 2.37
CA LEU A 107 4.03 -4.55 2.44
C LEU A 107 3.39 -4.57 3.82
N TRP A 108 2.05 -4.54 3.85
CA TRP A 108 1.23 -4.63 5.05
C TRP A 108 0.32 -5.84 4.98
N ALA A 109 0.07 -6.49 6.12
CA ALA A 109 -0.95 -7.53 6.26
C ALA A 109 -2.19 -6.92 6.92
N VAL A 110 -3.36 -7.11 6.30
CA VAL A 110 -4.66 -6.63 6.75
C VAL A 110 -5.57 -7.81 7.05
N ASP A 111 -6.05 -7.88 8.29
CA ASP A 111 -7.08 -8.84 8.68
C ASP A 111 -8.43 -8.40 8.07
N THR A 112 -9.10 -9.31 7.38
CA THR A 112 -10.31 -9.02 6.59
C THR A 112 -11.59 -9.44 7.31
N GLU A 113 -11.53 -10.26 8.35
CA GLU A 113 -12.72 -10.83 8.97
C GLU A 113 -12.65 -10.84 10.51
N GLY A 114 -13.80 -11.11 11.13
CA GLY A 114 -13.91 -11.27 12.58
C GLY A 114 -13.58 -10.01 13.37
N ALA A 115 -13.19 -10.20 14.65
CA ALA A 115 -12.89 -9.10 15.57
C ALA A 115 -11.64 -8.31 15.18
N ALA A 116 -10.78 -8.88 14.34
CA ALA A 116 -9.56 -8.24 13.85
C ALA A 116 -9.77 -7.48 12.54
N ARG A 117 -10.94 -7.54 11.91
CA ARG A 117 -11.21 -6.87 10.62
C ARG A 117 -10.71 -5.42 10.59
N ALA A 118 -10.06 -5.06 9.50
CA ALA A 118 -9.38 -3.79 9.27
C ALA A 118 -8.18 -3.49 10.20
N THR A 119 -7.68 -4.49 10.94
CA THR A 119 -6.40 -4.40 11.65
C THR A 119 -5.27 -4.60 10.64
N SER A 120 -4.35 -3.64 10.59
CA SER A 120 -3.22 -3.68 9.67
C SER A 120 -1.90 -3.72 10.42
N LYS A 121 -0.94 -4.46 9.86
CA LYS A 121 0.42 -4.59 10.41
C LYS A 121 1.43 -4.42 9.29
N LEU A 122 2.39 -3.54 9.50
CA LEU A 122 3.56 -3.43 8.64
C LEU A 122 4.38 -4.71 8.72
N PHE A 123 4.74 -5.27 7.56
CA PHE A 123 5.59 -6.44 7.45
C PHE A 123 6.97 -6.10 6.91
N PHE A 124 7.04 -5.31 5.84
CA PHE A 124 8.30 -4.99 5.15
C PHE A 124 8.26 -3.58 4.57
N ARG A 125 9.42 -2.92 4.44
CA ARG A 125 9.56 -1.63 3.75
C ARG A 125 10.66 -1.70 2.71
N VAL A 126 10.47 -0.98 1.61
CA VAL A 126 11.45 -0.86 0.52
C VAL A 126 12.40 0.32 0.77
N PRO A 127 13.55 0.36 0.06
CA PRO A 127 14.44 1.53 0.06
C PRO A 127 13.74 2.81 -0.38
N ILE A 128 14.36 3.95 -0.07
CA ILE A 128 13.90 5.25 -0.55
C ILE A 128 13.87 5.28 -2.08
N GLY A 129 12.81 5.87 -2.62
CA GLY A 129 12.57 6.00 -4.05
C GLY A 129 12.10 4.72 -4.73
N ALA A 130 11.96 3.60 -4.00
CA ALA A 130 11.28 2.42 -4.49
C ALA A 130 9.80 2.45 -4.14
N GLU A 131 9.00 1.76 -4.94
CA GLU A 131 7.68 1.27 -4.55
C GLU A 131 7.74 -0.25 -4.27
N MET A 132 6.71 -0.77 -3.61
CA MET A 132 6.52 -2.21 -3.45
C MET A 132 5.52 -2.73 -4.50
N CYS A 133 5.90 -3.80 -5.20
CA CYS A 133 5.06 -4.38 -6.24
C CYS A 133 4.98 -5.91 -6.16
N GLY A 134 3.85 -6.46 -6.60
CA GLY A 134 3.67 -7.88 -6.93
C GLY A 134 3.92 -8.85 -5.78
N PRO A 135 3.29 -8.67 -4.59
CA PRO A 135 3.40 -9.67 -3.54
C PRO A 135 2.86 -11.02 -4.02
N LEU A 136 3.59 -12.09 -3.74
CA LEU A 136 3.21 -13.46 -4.05
C LEU A 136 3.61 -14.36 -2.89
N PHE A 137 2.70 -15.20 -2.43
CA PHE A 137 2.98 -16.20 -1.41
C PHE A 137 3.16 -17.57 -2.06
N ALA A 138 4.17 -18.32 -1.59
CA ALA A 138 4.28 -19.74 -1.88
C ALA A 138 3.04 -20.47 -1.33
N PRO A 139 2.63 -21.62 -1.90
CA PRO A 139 1.40 -22.31 -1.49
C PRO A 139 1.33 -22.74 -0.02
N ASP A 140 2.46 -22.81 0.68
CA ASP A 140 2.56 -23.16 2.09
C ASP A 140 2.66 -21.93 3.02
N ASP A 141 2.52 -20.71 2.48
CA ASP A 141 2.70 -19.42 3.14
C ASP A 141 4.08 -19.22 3.81
N GLN A 142 5.07 -20.09 3.55
CA GLN A 142 6.39 -19.99 4.20
C GLN A 142 7.34 -19.04 3.47
N THR A 143 7.03 -18.67 2.24
CA THR A 143 7.82 -17.72 1.44
C THR A 143 6.92 -16.64 0.86
N ALA A 144 7.26 -15.38 1.15
CA ALA A 144 6.70 -14.22 0.47
C ALA A 144 7.74 -13.70 -0.55
N PHE A 145 7.37 -13.71 -1.83
CA PHE A 145 8.09 -13.04 -2.90
C PHE A 145 7.52 -11.64 -3.05
N VAL A 146 8.41 -10.66 -3.19
CA VAL A 146 8.09 -9.25 -3.36
C VAL A 146 9.02 -8.66 -4.41
N ALA A 147 8.57 -7.66 -5.14
CA ALA A 147 9.39 -6.93 -6.09
C ALA A 147 9.60 -5.49 -5.62
N VAL A 148 10.86 -5.11 -5.43
CA VAL A 148 11.27 -3.72 -5.17
C VAL A 148 11.43 -3.04 -6.52
N GLN A 149 10.50 -2.16 -6.89
CA GLN A 149 10.53 -1.47 -8.17
C GLN A 149 11.30 -0.14 -8.05
N HIS A 150 12.05 0.20 -9.10
CA HIS A 150 12.78 1.46 -9.30
C HIS A 150 13.46 2.08 -8.05
N PRO A 151 14.26 1.34 -7.26
CA PRO A 151 14.92 1.93 -6.11
C PRO A 151 15.78 3.13 -6.50
N GLY A 152 15.71 4.19 -5.68
CA GLY A 152 16.40 5.45 -5.94
C GLY A 152 15.73 6.36 -6.98
N ASP A 153 14.50 6.08 -7.42
CA ASP A 153 13.71 7.04 -8.18
C ASP A 153 13.11 8.10 -7.24
N GLY A 154 13.68 9.30 -7.27
CA GLY A 154 13.32 10.39 -6.36
C GLY A 154 13.78 10.18 -4.90
N GLY A 155 12.95 10.63 -3.96
CA GLY A 155 13.22 10.57 -2.53
C GLY A 155 14.13 11.69 -2.01
N GLU A 156 14.30 12.77 -2.76
CA GLU A 156 15.11 13.93 -2.40
C GLU A 156 14.60 14.67 -1.16
N ASP A 157 13.33 14.46 -0.80
CA ASP A 157 12.68 15.08 0.34
C ASP A 157 12.85 14.31 1.67
N TRP A 158 13.64 13.23 1.67
CA TRP A 158 14.05 12.53 2.89
C TRP A 158 15.23 13.25 3.58
N GLU A 159 15.03 13.77 4.79
CA GLU A 159 16.02 14.65 5.46
C GLU A 159 17.41 14.01 5.70
N ALA A 160 17.49 12.71 6.00
CA ALA A 160 18.76 12.04 6.34
C ALA A 160 19.47 11.37 5.14
N PHE A 161 18.73 11.02 4.08
CA PHE A 161 19.21 10.17 2.99
C PHE A 161 18.77 10.66 1.60
N GLY A 162 17.93 11.68 1.56
CA GLY A 162 17.32 12.20 0.36
C GLY A 162 18.31 13.01 -0.46
N ARG A 163 18.59 12.49 -1.64
CA ARG A 163 19.38 13.15 -2.67
C ARG A 163 18.96 12.59 -4.01
N PRO A 164 19.08 13.38 -5.09
CA PRO A 164 18.82 12.85 -6.41
C PRO A 164 19.75 11.65 -6.70
N SER A 165 19.23 10.67 -7.44
CA SER A 165 20.02 9.53 -7.89
C SER A 165 20.48 9.77 -9.33
N TYR A 166 21.79 9.77 -9.55
CA TYR A 166 22.40 9.87 -10.89
C TYR A 166 23.30 8.68 -11.15
N TYR A 167 23.66 8.45 -12.42
CA TYR A 167 24.55 7.35 -12.80
C TYR A 167 25.89 7.40 -12.06
N GLU A 168 26.46 8.60 -11.88
CA GLU A 168 27.73 8.83 -11.21
C GLU A 168 27.63 8.83 -9.68
N ASP A 169 26.43 9.11 -9.13
CA ASP A 169 26.17 9.20 -7.69
C ASP A 169 24.78 8.68 -7.36
N LEU A 170 24.68 7.36 -7.16
CA LEU A 170 23.43 6.68 -6.88
C LEU A 170 22.98 6.93 -5.44
N SER A 171 21.70 7.28 -5.23
CA SER A 171 21.13 7.50 -3.89
C SER A 171 21.06 6.21 -3.07
N THR A 172 20.95 5.07 -3.75
CA THR A 172 21.01 3.73 -3.17
C THR A 172 21.73 2.77 -4.13
N ARG A 173 22.27 1.68 -3.60
CA ARG A 173 22.90 0.60 -4.38
C ARG A 173 22.18 -0.72 -4.17
N TRP A 174 20.89 -0.65 -3.88
CA TRP A 174 20.04 -1.81 -3.74
C TRP A 174 20.09 -2.70 -5.01
N PRO A 175 20.09 -4.04 -4.87
CA PRO A 175 20.12 -4.80 -3.60
C PRO A 175 21.54 -5.11 -3.10
N ASP A 176 22.58 -4.90 -3.91
CA ASP A 176 23.93 -5.43 -3.65
C ASP A 176 24.75 -4.59 -2.65
N PHE A 177 24.49 -3.29 -2.59
CA PHE A 177 25.24 -2.30 -1.83
C PHE A 177 26.75 -2.24 -2.14
N LYS A 178 27.14 -2.63 -3.35
CA LYS A 178 28.55 -2.64 -3.80
C LYS A 178 28.90 -1.39 -4.64
N PRO A 179 30.05 -0.74 -4.41
CA PRO A 179 30.43 0.50 -5.10
C PRO A 179 30.48 0.42 -6.64
N ASP A 180 30.70 -0.78 -7.18
CA ASP A 180 30.83 -1.07 -8.61
C ASP A 180 29.53 -1.62 -9.24
N MET A 181 28.45 -1.73 -8.46
CA MET A 181 27.14 -2.20 -8.94
C MET A 181 26.15 -1.04 -9.06
N PRO A 182 25.35 -0.99 -10.15
CA PRO A 182 24.27 -0.02 -10.26
C PRO A 182 23.11 -0.39 -9.33
N VAL A 183 22.20 0.57 -9.14
CA VAL A 183 20.90 0.29 -8.53
C VAL A 183 20.06 -0.59 -9.46
N ARG A 184 19.38 -1.59 -8.91
CA ARG A 184 18.58 -2.55 -9.69
C ARG A 184 17.27 -2.89 -8.99
N PRO A 185 16.14 -2.92 -9.70
CA PRO A 185 14.95 -3.61 -9.21
C PRO A 185 15.27 -5.07 -8.88
N SER A 186 14.59 -5.64 -7.88
CA SER A 186 14.85 -7.00 -7.40
C SER A 186 13.60 -7.69 -6.89
#